data_AF-A0A936JXE5-F1
#
_entry.id   AF-A0A936JXE5-F1
#
_cell.length_a   1.000
_cell.length_b   1.000
_cell.length_c   1.000
_cell.angle_alpha   90.00
_cell.angle_beta   90.00
_cell.angle_gamma   90.00
#
_symmetry.space_group_name_H-M   'P 1'
#
loop_
_entity.id
_entity.type
_entity.pdbx_description
1 polymer ?
#
loop_
_entity_poly.entity_id
_entity_poly.type
_entity_poly.pdbx_seq_one_letter_code
_entity_poly.pdbx_strand_id
1 'polypeptide(L)'
;MELKYVKNIQFTKLIKCDGQLKEFNFRKPNGKQEGPFTVDVIDAKANRIIFNMEMKDSAWKITTETLPAWITESETAFHEMIEEEFKAD
;
A
#
# COMPACT_ATOMS: atom_id res chain seq x y z
N MET A 1 7.33 -16.22 28.94
CA MET A 1 7.71 -15.76 27.59
C MET A 1 6.41 -15.58 26.81
N GLU A 2 5.93 -14.35 26.68
CA GLU A 2 4.73 -14.08 25.89
C GLU A 2 5.08 -14.15 24.40
N LEU A 3 4.43 -15.05 23.66
CA LEU A 3 4.47 -15.08 22.20
C LEU A 3 3.71 -13.86 21.69
N LYS A 4 4.45 -12.82 21.28
CA LYS A 4 3.87 -11.72 20.51
C LYS A 4 3.57 -12.25 19.11
N TYR A 5 2.30 -12.56 18.86
CA TYR A 5 1.84 -12.88 17.51
C TYR A 5 2.02 -11.64 16.63
N VAL A 6 2.82 -11.78 15.58
CA VAL A 6 3.03 -10.73 14.59
C VAL A 6 2.37 -11.21 13.30
N LYS A 7 1.18 -10.69 13.00
CA LYS A 7 0.46 -11.00 11.77
C LYS A 7 1.26 -10.47 10.58
N ASN A 8 1.43 -11.25 9.51
CA ASN A 8 1.86 -10.67 8.24
C ASN A 8 0.62 -10.17 7.50
N ILE A 9 0.65 -8.93 7.04
CA ILE A 9 -0.44 -8.36 6.24
C ILE A 9 0.01 -8.35 4.79
N GLN A 10 -0.76 -9.03 3.94
CA GLN A 10 -0.55 -9.03 2.50
C GLN A 10 -1.90 -9.16 1.82
N PHE A 11 -2.19 -8.22 0.93
CA PHE A 11 -3.43 -8.20 0.18
C PHE A 11 -3.23 -7.51 -1.17
N THR A 12 -4.18 -7.73 -2.06
CA THR A 12 -4.16 -7.22 -3.43
C THR A 12 -5.44 -6.47 -3.70
N LYS A 13 -5.35 -5.29 -4.31
CA LYS A 13 -6.51 -4.48 -4.71
C LYS A 13 -6.36 -3.99 -6.15
N LEU A 14 -7.50 -3.84 -6.83
CA LEU A 14 -7.57 -3.30 -8.17
C LEU A 14 -8.00 -1.83 -8.10
N ILE A 15 -7.19 -0.94 -8.68
CA ILE A 15 -7.49 0.50 -8.73
C ILE A 15 -7.53 0.95 -10.19
N LYS A 16 -8.57 1.70 -10.54
CA LYS A 16 -8.64 2.39 -11.83
C LYS A 16 -7.84 3.69 -11.75
N CYS A 17 -6.69 3.73 -12.41
CA CYS A 17 -5.81 4.88 -12.48
C CYS A 17 -5.16 4.93 -13.87
N ASP A 18 -4.79 6.12 -14.35
CA ASP A 18 -4.20 6.28 -15.69
C ASP A 18 -5.07 5.68 -16.82
N GLY A 19 -6.40 5.78 -16.68
CA GLY A 19 -7.37 5.21 -17.63
C GLY A 19 -7.45 3.68 -17.66
N GLN A 20 -6.71 2.96 -16.82
CA GLN A 20 -6.63 1.50 -16.81
C GLN A 20 -6.90 0.93 -15.42
N LEU A 21 -7.32 -0.34 -15.36
CA LEU A 21 -7.37 -1.07 -14.11
C LEU A 21 -5.98 -1.66 -13.83
N LYS A 22 -5.42 -1.34 -12.66
CA LYS A 22 -4.09 -1.83 -12.25
C LYS A 22 -4.20 -2.59 -10.94
N GLU A 23 -3.39 -3.63 -10.82
CA GLU A 23 -3.28 -4.45 -9.62
C GLU A 23 -2.17 -3.92 -8.72
N PHE A 24 -2.52 -3.57 -7.49
CA PHE A 24 -1.61 -3.11 -6.46
C PHE A 24 -1.49 -4.18 -5.38
N ASN A 25 -0.25 -4.57 -5.11
CA ASN A 25 0.09 -5.60 -4.14
C ASN A 25 0.69 -4.94 -2.89
N PHE A 26 -0.04 -5.02 -1.78
CA PHE A 26 0.33 -4.42 -0.50
C PHE A 26 0.95 -5.49 0.40
N ARG A 27 2.09 -5.16 1.01
CA ARG A 27 2.78 -6.04 1.96
C ARG A 27 3.26 -5.24 3.16
N LYS A 28 3.01 -5.75 4.35
CA LYS A 28 3.61 -5.25 5.59
C LYS A 28 4.29 -6.40 6.33
N PRO A 29 5.62 -6.52 6.23
CA PRO A 29 6.35 -7.46 7.05
C PRO A 29 6.26 -6.97 8.50
N ASN A 30 5.79 -7.83 9.40
CA ASN A 30 5.49 -7.51 10.78
C ASN A 30 4.30 -6.55 10.98
N GLY A 31 3.07 -7.04 10.78
CA GLY A 31 1.76 -6.34 10.84
C GLY A 31 1.36 -5.69 12.17
N LYS A 32 2.33 -5.13 12.89
CA LYS A 32 2.14 -4.04 13.85
C LYS A 32 1.46 -2.84 13.15
N GLN A 33 0.82 -1.94 13.88
CA GLN A 33 0.39 -0.65 13.33
C GLN A 33 1.57 0.20 12.85
N GLU A 34 2.75 0.03 13.46
CA GLU A 34 3.94 0.80 13.16
C GLU A 34 4.77 0.16 12.03
N GLY A 35 5.29 0.99 11.12
CA GLY A 35 6.19 0.61 10.02
C GLY A 35 5.53 0.72 8.64
N PRO A 36 6.33 0.69 7.56
CA PRO A 36 5.85 0.96 6.22
C PRO A 36 5.09 -0.24 5.61
N PHE A 37 4.05 0.05 4.85
CA PHE A 37 3.60 -0.84 3.78
C PHE A 37 4.53 -0.68 2.59
N THR A 38 4.94 -1.80 2.00
CA THR A 38 5.50 -1.83 0.66
C THR A 38 4.39 -2.16 -0.31
N VAL A 39 4.23 -1.32 -1.32
CA VAL A 39 3.25 -1.48 -2.39
C VAL A 39 4.00 -1.68 -3.70
N ASP A 40 3.57 -2.64 -4.51
CA ASP A 40 4.10 -2.81 -5.86
C ASP A 40 3.03 -2.97 -6.92
N VAL A 41 3.33 -2.44 -8.10
CA VAL A 41 2.44 -2.38 -9.26
C VAL A 41 3.28 -2.48 -10.54
N ILE A 42 2.69 -3.03 -11.60
CA ILE A 42 3.29 -3.06 -12.94
C ILE A 42 2.73 -1.90 -13.78
N ASP A 43 3.62 -1.12 -14.40
CA ASP A 43 3.23 -0.04 -15.31
C ASP A 43 2.85 -0.57 -16.71
N ALA A 44 2.40 0.32 -17.60
CA ALA A 44 2.02 -0.05 -18.97
C ALA A 44 3.19 -0.55 -19.84
N LYS A 45 4.43 -0.33 -19.40
CA LYS A 45 5.67 -0.76 -20.07
C LYS A 45 6.27 -2.02 -19.44
N ALA A 46 5.50 -2.71 -18.58
CA ALA A 46 5.93 -3.87 -17.82
C ALA A 46 7.06 -3.60 -16.80
N ASN A 47 7.31 -2.34 -16.45
CA ASN A 47 8.22 -2.00 -15.35
C ASN A 47 7.51 -2.22 -14.02
N ARG A 48 8.23 -2.81 -13.06
CA ARG A 48 7.76 -2.90 -11.69
C ARG A 48 8.09 -1.61 -10.95
N ILE A 49 7.06 -0.95 -10.43
CA ILE A 49 7.19 0.19 -9.53
C ILE A 49 6.94 -0.32 -8.11
N ILE A 50 7.85 0.00 -7.20
CA ILE A 50 7.77 -0.35 -5.78
C ILE A 50 7.86 0.96 -5.01
N PHE A 51 6.92 1.18 -4.09
CA PHE A 51 6.90 2.36 -3.23
C PHE A 51 6.46 2.00 -1.82
N ASN A 52 6.73 2.89 -0.87
CA ASN A 52 6.37 2.72 0.52
C ASN A 52 5.27 3.70 0.94
N MET A 53 4.44 3.25 1.87
CA MET A 53 3.46 4.07 2.57
C MET A 53 3.63 3.94 4.08
N GLU A 54 3.50 5.05 4.80
CA GLU A 54 3.62 5.12 6.26
C GLU A 54 2.44 5.88 6.86
N MET A 55 2.03 5.48 8.07
CA MET A 55 1.01 6.19 8.83
C MET A 55 1.58 7.54 9.32
N LYS A 56 1.06 8.65 8.80
CA LYS A 56 1.40 10.03 9.21
C LYS A 56 0.11 10.81 9.40
N ASP A 57 -0.02 11.50 10.52
CA ASP A 57 -1.19 12.32 10.86
C ASP A 57 -2.53 11.57 10.66
N SER A 58 -2.57 10.30 11.09
CA SER A 58 -3.74 9.40 10.96
C SER A 58 -4.14 9.05 9.52
N ALA A 59 -3.25 9.21 8.55
CA ALA A 59 -3.44 8.75 7.18
C ALA A 59 -2.23 7.95 6.68
N TRP A 60 -2.46 6.97 5.81
CA TRP A 60 -1.37 6.27 5.12
C TRP A 60 -0.89 7.16 3.97
N LYS A 61 0.37 7.59 4.03
CA LYS A 61 0.98 8.55 3.11
C LYS A 61 2.15 7.91 2.36
N ILE A 62 2.27 8.22 1.07
CA ILE A 62 3.39 7.77 0.26
C ILE A 62 4.67 8.47 0.76
N THR A 63 5.73 7.70 0.96
CA THR A 63 7.03 8.22 1.42
C THR A 63 8.13 8.10 0.39
N THR A 64 7.92 7.33 -0.68
CA THR A 64 8.87 7.22 -1.79
C THR A 64 8.81 8.45 -2.67
N GLU A 65 9.97 9.09 -2.86
CA GLU A 65 10.11 10.25 -3.75
C GLU A 65 10.13 9.82 -5.23
N THR A 66 9.70 10.73 -6.11
CA THR A 66 9.71 10.53 -7.57
C THR A 66 8.88 9.34 -8.04
N LEU A 67 7.56 9.51 -8.06
CA LEU A 67 6.61 8.54 -8.60
C LEU A 67 5.78 9.15 -9.73
N PRO A 68 5.26 8.33 -10.66
CA PRO A 68 4.30 8.79 -11.65
C PRO A 68 3.07 9.46 -10.99
N ALA A 69 2.55 10.50 -11.64
CA ALA A 69 1.41 11.27 -11.13
C ALA A 69 0.20 10.39 -10.79
N TRP A 70 -0.10 9.38 -11.61
CA TRP A 70 -1.22 8.47 -11.38
C TRP A 70 -1.08 7.64 -10.10
N ILE A 71 0.14 7.43 -9.58
CA ILE A 71 0.36 6.81 -8.26
C ILE A 71 0.11 7.83 -7.16
N THR A 72 0.70 9.03 -7.27
CA THR A 72 0.56 10.05 -6.22
C THR A 72 -0.87 10.56 -6.09
N GLU A 73 -1.61 10.66 -7.20
CA GLU A 73 -3.03 11.01 -7.23
C GLU A 73 -3.93 9.92 -6.63
N SER A 74 -3.46 8.67 -6.58
CA SER A 74 -4.18 7.53 -6.00
C SER A 74 -3.95 7.35 -4.50
N GLU A 75 -3.18 8.24 -3.84
CA GLU A 75 -2.80 8.10 -2.42
C GLU A 75 -4.01 7.90 -1.49
N THR A 76 -5.06 8.70 -1.67
CA THR A 76 -6.29 8.59 -0.86
C THR A 76 -6.94 7.20 -1.00
N ALA A 77 -6.98 6.65 -2.22
CA ALA A 77 -7.53 5.32 -2.45
C ALA A 77 -6.69 4.22 -1.78
N PHE A 78 -5.35 4.36 -1.79
CA PHE A 78 -4.48 3.43 -1.07
C PHE A 78 -4.73 3.47 0.44
N HIS A 79 -4.90 4.67 1.01
CA HIS A 79 -5.24 4.83 2.42
C HIS A 79 -6.55 4.10 2.76
N GLU A 80 -7.62 4.33 2.00
CA GLU A 80 -8.92 3.67 2.21
C GLU A 80 -8.79 2.15 2.16
N MET A 81 -8.04 1.61 1.20
CA MET A 81 -7.82 0.18 1.04
C MET A 81 -7.06 -0.46 2.19
N ILE A 82 -6.04 0.23 2.71
CA ILE A 82 -5.31 -0.24 3.89
C ILE A 82 -6.23 -0.22 5.12
N GLU A 83 -7.02 0.84 5.31
CA GLU A 83 -7.96 0.94 6.43
C GLU A 83 -9.08 -0.11 6.36
N GLU A 84 -9.59 -0.44 5.16
CA GLU A 84 -10.53 -1.54 4.96
C GLU A 84 -9.95 -2.88 5.41
N GLU A 85 -8.69 -3.16 5.04
CA GLU A 85 -8.02 -4.40 5.43
C GLU A 85 -7.90 -4.52 6.96
N PHE A 86 -7.56 -3.42 7.66
CA PHE A 86 -7.50 -3.41 9.12
C PHE A 86 -8.87 -3.51 9.81
N LYS A 87 -9.97 -3.14 9.15
CA LYS A 87 -11.34 -3.27 9.68
C LYS A 87 -11.95 -4.65 9.48
N ALA A 88 -11.44 -5.42 8.52
CA ALA A 88 -11.95 -6.74 8.18
C ALA A 88 -11.43 -7.86 9.11
N ASP A 89 -10.44 -7.55 9.96
CA ASP A 89 -9.90 -8.38 11.05
C ASP A 89 -10.55 -8.08 12.40
#